data_AF-A0A9P6KYW7-F1
#
_entry.id   AF-A0A9P6KYW7-F1
#
_cell.length_a   1.000
_cell.length_b   1.000
_cell.length_c   1.000
_cell.angle_alpha   90.00
_cell.angle_beta   90.00
_cell.angle_gamma   90.00
#
_symmetry.space_group_name_H-M   'P 1'
#
loop_
_entity.id
_entity.type
_entity.pdbx_description
1 polymer ?
#
loop_
_entity_poly.entity_id
_entity_poly.type
_entity_poly.pdbx_seq_one_letter_code
_entity_poly.pdbx_strand_id
1 'polypeptide(L)'
;MRIDTSKIRRNSIIELCVVPDVQIHLIMKQMSASFDHPYFFDTIGNLKYVVEDAIEIYSLRKLIRELNKMKAHDSFTLFIDSITIIGDKKDGSSTVFSILWDLVYTNKATIILSNHYQYFVNGSKSYFVPRLGKRFWNLVNYRIFFQYKRNKLSYEIVDNSMLEIKA
;
A
#
# COMPACT_ATOMS: atom_id res chain seq x y z
N MET A 1 12.78 -10.95 5.12
CA MET A 1 11.69 -11.40 6.00
C MET A 1 10.54 -11.80 5.10
N ARG A 2 9.96 -12.99 5.23
CA ARG A 2 8.85 -13.43 4.38
C ARG A 2 7.52 -13.16 5.08
N ILE A 3 6.63 -12.45 4.39
CA ILE A 3 5.26 -12.24 4.86
C ILE A 3 4.45 -13.48 4.48
N ASP A 4 3.66 -13.99 5.42
CA ASP A 4 2.73 -15.08 5.19
C ASP A 4 1.48 -14.56 4.46
N THR A 5 1.53 -14.60 3.13
CA THR A 5 0.46 -14.12 2.26
C THR A 5 -0.78 -15.01 2.26
N SER A 6 -0.72 -16.20 2.87
CA SER A 6 -1.89 -17.10 2.99
C SER A 6 -2.98 -16.51 3.90
N LYS A 7 -2.60 -15.57 4.78
CA LYS A 7 -3.51 -14.87 5.70
C LYS A 7 -4.23 -13.69 5.08
N ILE A 8 -4.01 -13.42 3.79
CA ILE A 8 -4.52 -12.25 3.10
C ILE A 8 -5.40 -12.70 1.92
N ARG A 9 -6.62 -12.18 1.85
CA ARG A 9 -7.53 -12.49 0.73
C ARG A 9 -7.10 -11.75 -0.52
N ARG A 10 -7.25 -12.41 -1.68
CA ARG A 10 -7.18 -11.76 -3.00
C ARG A 10 -8.34 -10.77 -3.16
N ASN A 11 -8.24 -9.95 -4.20
CA ASN A 11 -9.25 -8.95 -4.56
C ASN A 11 -9.51 -7.99 -3.39
N SER A 12 -8.43 -7.42 -2.88
CA SER A 12 -8.45 -6.60 -1.67
C SER A 12 -7.40 -5.49 -1.74
N ILE A 13 -7.57 -4.46 -0.92
CA ILE A 13 -6.58 -3.42 -0.69
C ILE A 13 -5.83 -3.74 0.61
N ILE A 14 -4.50 -3.83 0.50
CA ILE A 14 -3.58 -4.21 1.56
C ILE A 14 -2.59 -3.05 1.77
N GLU A 15 -2.60 -2.50 2.98
CA GLU A 15 -1.68 -1.44 3.39
C GLU A 15 -0.49 -2.02 4.16
N LEU A 16 0.72 -1.74 3.70
CA LEU A 16 1.96 -1.98 4.40
C LEU A 16 2.29 -0.72 5.20
N CYS A 17 2.15 -0.76 6.53
CA CYS A 17 2.45 0.38 7.40
C CYS A 17 3.93 0.34 7.79
N VAL A 18 4.74 1.17 7.12
CA VAL A 18 6.20 1.03 7.07
C VAL A 18 6.90 2.02 8.03
N VAL A 19 7.55 1.49 9.06
CA VAL A 19 8.44 2.27 9.95
C VAL A 19 9.76 2.61 9.24
N PRO A 20 10.53 3.61 9.73
CA PRO A 20 11.83 3.96 9.16
C PRO A 20 12.77 2.75 8.98
N ASP A 21 13.70 2.87 8.03
CA ASP A 21 14.76 1.89 7.72
C ASP A 21 14.31 0.52 7.19
N VAL A 22 13.00 0.29 7.05
CA VAL A 22 12.49 -0.92 6.40
C VAL A 22 12.67 -0.82 4.89
N GLN A 23 13.42 -1.76 4.32
CA GLN A 23 13.60 -1.92 2.87
C GLN A 23 12.34 -2.52 2.22
N ILE A 24 11.24 -1.76 2.21
CA ILE A 24 9.93 -2.26 1.82
C ILE A 24 9.87 -2.73 0.36
N HIS A 25 10.60 -2.09 -0.56
CA HIS A 25 10.73 -2.51 -1.96
C HIS A 25 11.21 -3.97 -2.10
N LEU A 26 12.18 -4.40 -1.28
CA LEU A 26 12.64 -5.80 -1.27
C LEU A 26 11.56 -6.75 -0.76
N ILE A 27 10.81 -6.33 0.26
CA ILE A 27 9.71 -7.11 0.82
C ILE A 27 8.58 -7.25 -0.20
N MET A 28 8.23 -6.17 -0.92
CA MET A 28 7.24 -6.22 -2.01
C MET A 28 7.67 -7.17 -3.12
N LYS A 29 8.94 -7.11 -3.56
CA LYS A 29 9.48 -8.05 -4.56
C LYS A 29 9.44 -9.50 -4.07
N GLN A 30 9.70 -9.75 -2.79
CA GLN A 30 9.56 -11.09 -2.22
C GLN A 30 8.10 -11.54 -2.16
N MET A 31 7.19 -10.65 -1.76
CA MET A 31 5.76 -10.94 -1.72
C MET A 31 5.21 -11.25 -3.11
N SER A 32 5.64 -10.52 -4.14
CA SER A 32 5.13 -10.69 -5.50
C SER A 32 5.31 -12.08 -6.07
N ALA A 33 6.30 -12.84 -5.60
CA ALA A 33 6.49 -14.24 -5.99
C ALA A 33 5.33 -15.16 -5.56
N SER A 34 4.46 -14.69 -4.66
CA SER A 34 3.26 -15.42 -4.21
C SER A 34 1.99 -14.93 -4.93
N PHE A 35 2.08 -13.98 -5.86
CA PHE A 35 0.94 -13.37 -6.54
C PHE A 35 1.04 -13.50 -8.06
N ASP A 36 -0.11 -13.58 -8.72
CA ASP A 36 -0.22 -13.68 -10.16
C ASP A 36 -0.25 -12.28 -10.79
N HIS A 37 0.38 -12.16 -11.96
CA HIS A 37 0.45 -10.93 -12.77
C HIS A 37 0.80 -9.68 -11.94
N PRO A 38 2.00 -9.62 -11.32
CA PRO A 38 2.40 -8.49 -10.50
C PRO A 38 2.81 -7.28 -11.35
N TYR A 39 2.18 -6.14 -11.11
CA TYR A 39 2.53 -4.82 -11.65
C TYR A 39 3.11 -3.95 -10.55
N PHE A 40 4.04 -3.06 -10.88
CA PHE A 40 4.77 -2.26 -9.89
C PHE A 40 4.75 -0.78 -10.27
N PHE A 41 4.28 0.06 -9.35
CA PHE A 41 4.34 1.51 -9.41
C PHE A 41 5.36 2.01 -8.38
N ASP A 42 6.38 2.73 -8.85
CA ASP A 42 7.48 3.24 -8.04
C ASP A 42 7.39 4.76 -7.91
N THR A 43 6.89 5.27 -6.78
CA THR A 43 6.82 6.72 -6.51
C THR A 43 8.05 7.25 -5.78
N ILE A 44 8.79 6.37 -5.08
CA ILE A 44 9.98 6.75 -4.31
C ILE A 44 11.25 6.67 -5.17
N GLY A 45 11.28 5.75 -6.15
CA GLY A 45 12.41 5.51 -7.04
C GLY A 45 13.32 4.36 -6.58
N ASN A 46 12.86 3.50 -5.66
CA ASN A 46 13.64 2.38 -5.14
C ASN A 46 13.28 1.03 -5.78
N LEU A 47 12.02 0.85 -6.18
CA LEU A 47 11.56 -0.42 -6.78
C LEU A 47 12.23 -0.70 -8.12
N LYS A 48 12.52 0.33 -8.93
CA LYS A 48 13.15 0.19 -10.25
C LYS A 48 14.52 -0.51 -10.24
N TYR A 49 15.22 -0.51 -9.11
CA TYR A 49 16.51 -1.19 -8.98
C TYR A 49 16.38 -2.69 -8.73
N VAL A 50 15.17 -3.16 -8.40
CA VAL A 50 14.90 -4.57 -8.04
C VAL A 50 13.77 -5.20 -8.86
N VAL A 51 13.08 -4.39 -9.67
CA VAL A 51 12.03 -4.79 -10.61
C VAL A 51 12.25 -4.07 -11.93
N GLU A 52 12.48 -4.84 -12.99
CA GLU A 52 12.79 -4.33 -14.34
C GLU A 52 11.65 -3.48 -14.93
N ASP A 53 10.40 -3.95 -14.84
CA ASP A 53 9.23 -3.27 -15.42
C ASP A 53 8.48 -2.35 -14.44
N ALA A 54 9.19 -1.76 -13.46
CA ALA A 54 8.57 -0.82 -12.54
C ALA A 54 8.21 0.50 -13.24
N ILE A 55 6.95 0.92 -13.15
CA ILE A 55 6.50 2.18 -13.70
C ILE A 55 6.77 3.29 -12.68
N GLU A 56 7.68 4.20 -13.02
CA GLU A 56 8.01 5.32 -12.14
C GLU A 56 6.88 6.37 -12.10
N ILE A 57 6.43 6.78 -10.91
CA ILE A 57 5.29 7.67 -10.70
C ILE A 57 5.72 8.92 -9.90
N TYR A 58 6.08 9.99 -10.60
CA TYR A 58 6.55 11.23 -9.96
C TYR A 58 5.44 12.26 -9.67
N SER A 59 4.18 11.96 -10.00
CA SER A 59 3.07 12.90 -9.78
C SER A 59 1.73 12.18 -9.61
N LEU A 60 0.82 12.85 -8.89
CA LEU A 60 -0.57 12.40 -8.72
C LEU A 60 -1.29 12.22 -10.07
N ARG A 61 -1.05 13.13 -11.02
CA ARG A 61 -1.64 13.03 -12.37
C ARG A 61 -1.16 11.77 -13.10
N LYS A 62 0.14 11.44 -12.99
CA LYS A 62 0.69 10.21 -13.55
C LYS A 62 0.10 8.99 -12.85
N LEU A 63 0.01 9.00 -11.52
CA LEU A 63 -0.63 7.93 -10.75
C LEU A 63 -2.05 7.64 -11.24
N ILE A 64 -2.90 8.68 -11.30
CA ILE A 64 -4.29 8.55 -11.78
C ILE A 64 -4.33 8.00 -13.20
N ARG A 65 -3.47 8.48 -14.10
CA ARG A 65 -3.42 8.01 -15.49
C ARG A 65 -3.05 6.52 -15.57
N GLU A 66 -1.99 6.10 -14.88
CA GLU A 66 -1.55 4.71 -14.93
C GLU A 66 -2.56 3.78 -14.22
N LEU A 67 -3.17 4.20 -13.11
CA LEU A 67 -4.28 3.44 -12.48
C LEU A 67 -5.46 3.25 -13.43
N ASN A 68 -5.82 4.25 -14.23
CA ASN A 68 -6.90 4.09 -15.21
C ASN A 68 -6.53 3.12 -16.34
N LYS A 69 -5.26 3.04 -16.75
CA LYS A 69 -4.82 2.03 -17.72
C LYS A 69 -4.95 0.61 -17.17
N MET A 70 -4.75 0.44 -15.85
CA MET A 70 -4.91 -0.87 -15.20
C MET A 70 -6.32 -1.46 -15.36
N LYS A 71 -7.35 -0.64 -15.64
CA LYS A 71 -8.72 -1.11 -15.90
C LYS A 71 -8.84 -2.00 -17.14
N ALA A 72 -7.84 -2.01 -18.02
CA ALA A 72 -7.79 -2.90 -19.18
C ALA A 72 -7.32 -4.32 -18.83
N HIS A 73 -6.93 -4.57 -17.58
CA HIS A 73 -6.42 -5.86 -17.10
C HIS A 73 -7.38 -6.44 -16.06
N ASP A 74 -7.54 -7.76 -16.04
CA ASP A 74 -8.34 -8.47 -15.03
C ASP A 74 -7.47 -9.41 -14.20
N SER A 75 -7.87 -9.62 -12.95
CA SER A 75 -7.27 -10.58 -12.00
C SER A 75 -5.76 -10.40 -11.83
N PHE A 76 -5.33 -9.17 -11.53
CA PHE A 76 -3.92 -8.82 -11.37
C PHE A 76 -3.57 -8.40 -9.94
N THR A 77 -2.28 -8.29 -9.66
CA THR A 77 -1.78 -7.72 -8.41
C THR A 77 -0.99 -6.44 -8.68
N LEU A 78 -1.34 -5.34 -8.03
CA LEU A 78 -0.64 -4.06 -8.16
C LEU A 78 0.09 -3.71 -6.87
N PHE A 79 1.41 -3.54 -6.97
CA PHE A 79 2.29 -3.05 -5.93
C PHE A 79 2.55 -1.56 -6.12
N ILE A 80 2.38 -0.74 -5.07
CA ILE A 80 2.63 0.71 -5.11
C ILE A 80 3.59 1.11 -3.99
N ASP A 81 4.84 1.48 -4.34
CA ASP A 81 5.86 1.94 -3.40
C ASP A 81 6.23 3.41 -3.64
N SER A 82 5.66 4.39 -2.95
CA SER A 82 4.64 4.34 -1.90
C SER A 82 3.41 5.16 -2.26
N ILE A 83 2.31 4.92 -1.57
CA ILE A 83 1.08 5.69 -1.78
C ILE A 83 1.17 7.11 -1.19
N THR A 84 2.23 7.43 -0.45
CA THR A 84 2.35 8.66 0.35
C THR A 84 2.25 9.95 -0.47
N ILE A 85 2.47 9.89 -1.79
CA ILE A 85 2.26 10.99 -2.75
C ILE A 85 0.84 11.59 -2.69
N ILE A 86 -0.15 10.85 -2.21
CA ILE A 86 -1.53 11.35 -2.04
C ILE A 86 -1.79 11.91 -0.63
N GLY A 87 -0.94 11.61 0.36
CA GLY A 87 -1.09 12.09 1.74
C GLY A 87 -0.73 13.56 1.90
N ASP A 88 0.20 14.04 1.07
CA ASP A 88 0.72 15.41 1.15
C ASP A 88 -0.18 16.43 0.41
N LYS A 89 -1.16 15.96 -0.38
CA LYS A 89 -2.05 16.80 -1.19
C LYS A 89 -3.51 16.55 -0.83
N LYS A 90 -4.21 17.58 -0.34
CA LYS A 90 -5.65 17.49 -0.02
C LYS A 90 -6.49 17.17 -1.27
N ASP A 91 -6.05 17.61 -2.45
CA ASP A 91 -6.78 17.45 -3.70
C ASP A 91 -6.41 16.13 -4.42
N GLY A 92 -7.44 15.39 -4.85
CA GLY A 92 -7.32 14.18 -5.71
C GLY A 92 -7.12 12.84 -4.99
N SER A 93 -7.00 12.84 -3.65
CA SER A 93 -6.97 11.60 -2.85
C SER A 93 -8.25 10.77 -3.00
N SER A 94 -9.42 11.41 -3.02
CA SER A 94 -10.72 10.76 -3.25
C SER A 94 -10.79 10.07 -4.62
N THR A 95 -10.28 10.70 -5.67
CA THR A 95 -10.21 10.12 -7.02
C THR A 95 -9.35 8.86 -7.01
N VAL A 96 -8.16 8.92 -6.41
CA VAL A 96 -7.29 7.74 -6.30
C VAL A 96 -8.00 6.62 -5.54
N PHE A 97 -8.57 6.91 -4.37
CA PHE A 97 -9.30 5.91 -3.58
C PHE A 97 -10.45 5.26 -4.34
N SER A 98 -11.24 6.05 -5.07
CA SER A 98 -12.32 5.54 -5.91
C SER A 98 -11.80 4.62 -7.01
N ILE A 99 -10.69 4.97 -7.67
CA ILE A 99 -10.10 4.11 -8.71
C ILE A 99 -9.55 2.81 -8.09
N LEU A 100 -8.87 2.87 -6.94
CA LEU A 100 -8.36 1.66 -6.27
C LEU A 100 -9.51 0.70 -5.93
N TRP A 101 -10.62 1.21 -5.38
CA TRP A 101 -11.80 0.40 -5.10
C TRP A 101 -12.41 -0.21 -6.37
N ASP A 102 -12.54 0.59 -7.43
CA ASP A 102 -13.08 0.12 -8.70
C ASP A 102 -12.22 -1.01 -9.30
N LEU A 103 -10.89 -0.89 -9.26
CA LEU A 103 -9.98 -1.95 -9.71
C LEU A 103 -10.16 -3.24 -8.89
N VAL A 104 -10.35 -3.14 -7.58
CA VAL A 104 -10.61 -4.31 -6.73
C VAL A 104 -11.94 -4.97 -7.11
N TYR A 105 -13.01 -4.18 -7.21
CA TYR A 105 -14.36 -4.69 -7.41
C TYR A 105 -14.60 -5.20 -8.83
N THR A 106 -14.24 -4.38 -9.82
CA THR A 106 -14.51 -4.62 -11.24
C THR A 106 -13.45 -5.53 -11.86
N ASN A 107 -12.17 -5.23 -11.64
CA ASN A 107 -11.06 -5.96 -12.26
C ASN A 107 -10.50 -7.10 -11.39
N LYS A 108 -11.08 -7.36 -10.22
CA LYS A 108 -10.59 -8.39 -9.28
C LYS A 108 -9.11 -8.17 -8.93
N ALA A 109 -8.69 -6.91 -8.81
CA ALA A 109 -7.32 -6.57 -8.50
C ALA A 109 -7.00 -6.83 -7.03
N THR A 110 -5.81 -7.33 -6.72
CA THR A 110 -5.23 -7.23 -5.38
C THR A 110 -4.26 -6.06 -5.36
N ILE A 111 -4.47 -5.09 -4.46
CA ILE A 111 -3.65 -3.88 -4.40
C ILE A 111 -2.84 -3.92 -3.11
N ILE A 112 -1.52 -3.88 -3.24
CA ILE A 112 -0.57 -3.84 -2.13
C ILE A 112 0.19 -2.52 -2.20
N LEU A 113 0.13 -1.72 -1.14
CA LEU A 113 0.74 -0.39 -1.13
C LEU A 113 1.48 -0.12 0.16
N SER A 114 2.60 0.61 0.09
CA SER A 114 3.30 1.08 1.28
C SER A 114 2.82 2.46 1.71
N ASN A 115 2.58 2.63 3.00
CA ASN A 115 2.30 3.90 3.65
C ASN A 115 3.31 4.11 4.78
N HIS A 116 4.22 5.05 4.59
CA HIS A 116 5.27 5.32 5.56
C HIS A 116 4.72 6.09 6.77
N TYR A 117 5.19 5.73 7.95
CA TYR A 117 4.89 6.47 9.16
C TYR A 117 5.51 7.86 9.13
N GLN A 118 4.81 8.82 9.72
CA GLN A 118 5.33 10.13 10.06
C GLN A 118 5.37 10.28 11.58
N TYR A 119 6.44 10.91 12.07
CA TYR A 119 6.64 11.19 13.47
C TYR A 119 5.90 12.47 13.86
N PHE A 120 5.10 12.40 14.93
CA PHE A 120 4.39 13.53 15.50
C PHE A 120 4.76 13.71 16.97
N VAL A 121 4.86 14.97 17.39
CA VAL A 121 5.02 15.38 18.78
C VAL A 121 3.80 16.20 19.17
N ASN A 122 3.09 15.77 20.22
CA ASN A 122 1.98 16.51 20.80
C ASN A 122 2.20 16.64 22.31
N GLY A 123 2.70 17.80 22.73
CA GLY A 123 3.15 18.02 24.11
C GLY A 123 4.30 17.08 24.48
N SER A 124 4.13 16.32 25.56
CA SER A 124 5.11 15.32 26.03
C SER A 124 4.99 13.95 25.35
N LYS A 125 4.02 13.76 24.46
CA LYS A 125 3.80 12.47 23.78
C LYS A 125 4.34 12.52 22.35
N SER A 126 5.21 11.57 22.03
CA SER A 126 5.65 11.30 20.67
C SER A 126 5.00 10.02 20.14
N TYR A 127 4.47 10.05 18.92
CA TYR A 127 3.88 8.87 18.30
C TYR A 127 4.07 8.87 16.79
N PHE A 128 4.06 7.67 16.21
CA PHE A 128 4.10 7.46 14.78
C PHE A 128 2.69 7.19 14.27
N VAL A 129 2.27 7.85 13.20
CA VAL A 129 1.03 7.54 12.48
C VAL A 129 1.27 7.41 10.97
N PRO A 130 0.58 6.47 10.28
CA PRO A 130 0.63 6.38 8.82
C PRO A 130 0.06 7.66 8.17
N ARG A 131 0.68 8.14 7.08
CA ARG A 131 0.40 9.47 6.50
C ARG A 131 -1.04 9.65 5.99
N LEU A 132 -1.67 8.61 5.48
CA LEU A 132 -3.02 8.70 4.88
C LEU A 132 -4.18 8.81 5.88
N GLY A 133 -3.91 8.72 7.18
CA GLY A 133 -4.89 8.99 8.23
C GLY A 133 -6.11 8.04 8.24
N LYS A 134 -7.19 8.46 8.90
CA LYS A 134 -8.37 7.62 9.17
C LYS A 134 -9.21 7.30 7.94
N ARG A 135 -9.33 8.21 6.97
CA ARG A 135 -10.16 7.97 5.77
C ARG A 135 -9.66 6.77 4.97
N PHE A 136 -8.35 6.63 4.86
CA PHE A 136 -7.74 5.50 4.19
C PHE A 136 -7.89 4.19 4.98
N TRP A 137 -7.99 4.27 6.30
CA TRP A 137 -8.25 3.09 7.14
C TRP A 137 -9.52 2.35 6.70
N ASN A 138 -10.60 3.08 6.49
CA ASN A 138 -11.87 2.48 6.11
C ASN A 138 -11.85 1.89 4.68
N LEU A 139 -10.84 2.21 3.88
CA LEU A 139 -10.68 1.72 2.51
C LEU A 139 -9.98 0.35 2.46
N VAL A 140 -9.09 0.08 3.42
CA VAL A 140 -8.15 -1.05 3.34
C VAL A 140 -8.73 -2.27 4.04
N ASN A 141 -8.69 -3.42 3.38
CA ASN A 141 -9.14 -4.68 3.94
C ASN A 141 -8.12 -5.27 4.90
N TYR A 142 -6.83 -5.10 4.61
CA TYR A 142 -5.74 -5.63 5.43
C TYR A 142 -4.71 -4.56 5.73
N ARG A 143 -4.15 -4.64 6.94
CA ARG A 143 -3.00 -3.83 7.35
C ARG A 143 -1.88 -4.71 7.84
N ILE A 144 -0.68 -4.45 7.34
CA ILE A 144 0.54 -5.13 7.79
C ILE A 144 1.40 -4.11 8.50
N PHE A 145 1.46 -4.21 9.82
CA PHE A 145 2.21 -3.32 10.69
C PHE A 145 3.63 -3.83 10.87
N PHE A 146 4.61 -3.06 10.38
CA PHE A 146 6.02 -3.37 10.60
C PHE A 146 6.51 -2.74 11.90
N GLN A 147 7.26 -3.50 12.70
CA GLN A 147 7.81 -3.03 13.96
C GLN A 147 9.14 -3.69 14.28
N TYR A 148 10.04 -2.95 14.94
CA TYR A 148 11.27 -3.52 15.47
C TYR A 148 11.05 -4.01 16.91
N LYS A 149 11.32 -5.29 17.15
CA LYS A 149 11.37 -5.90 18.49
C LYS A 149 12.79 -6.40 18.74
N ARG A 150 13.49 -5.80 19.71
CA ARG A 150 14.90 -6.13 20.04
C ARG A 150 15.81 -6.11 18.80
N ASN A 151 15.75 -5.02 18.02
CA ASN A 151 16.48 -4.83 16.75
C ASN A 151 16.16 -5.84 15.63
N LYS A 152 15.12 -6.66 15.79
CA LYS A 152 14.63 -7.54 14.73
C LYS A 152 13.33 -6.98 14.15
N LEU A 153 13.29 -6.84 12.83
CA LEU A 153 12.06 -6.49 12.14
C LEU A 153 11.05 -7.63 12.29
N SER A 154 9.83 -7.29 12.66
CA SER A 154 8.68 -8.17 12.78
C SER A 154 7.46 -7.50 12.15
N TYR A 155 6.42 -8.28 11.88
CA TYR A 155 5.17 -7.76 11.35
C TYR A 155 3.95 -8.35 12.04
N GLU A 156 2.84 -7.65 11.94
CA GLU A 156 1.52 -8.09 12.38
C GLU A 156 0.51 -7.81 11.27
N ILE A 157 -0.35 -8.79 10.96
CA ILE A 157 -1.43 -8.65 9.98
C ILE A 157 -2.74 -8.43 10.73
N VAL A 158 -3.42 -7.33 10.44
CA VAL A 158 -4.74 -7.00 10.96
C VAL A 158 -5.74 -7.05 9.81
N ASP A 159 -6.79 -7.86 9.99
CA ASP A 159 -7.92 -7.93 9.07
C ASP A 159 -8.96 -6.86 9.46
N ASN A 160 -9.13 -5.86 8.59
CA ASN A 160 -10.13 -4.80 8.73
C ASN A 160 -11.42 -5.10 7.97
N SER A 161 -11.51 -6.21 7.22
CA SER A 161 -12.70 -6.56 6.44
C SER A 161 -13.94 -6.87 7.30
N MET A 162 -13.78 -6.92 8.62
CA MET A 162 -14.87 -7.05 9.59
C MET A 162 -15.28 -5.73 10.28
N LEU A 163 -14.75 -4.57 9.87
CA LEU A 163 -15.07 -3.28 10.49
C LEU A 163 -16.29 -2.55 9.88
N GLU A 164 -17.02 -3.16 8.93
CA GLU A 164 -18.36 -2.75 8.49
C GLU A 164 -19.40 -3.55 9.32
N ILE A 165 -20.39 -3.04 10.07
CA ILE A 165 -21.13 -1.77 10.12
C ILE A 165 -21.56 -1.54 11.58
N LYS A 166 -21.17 -0.41 12.19
CA LYS A 166 -21.96 0.29 13.23
C LYS A 166 -21.83 1.79 13.02
N ALA A 167 -22.65 2.32 12.12
CA ALA A 167 -23.26 3.66 12.16
C ALA A 167 -24.21 3.78 10.96
#